data_AF-A0A9R1XLZ1-F1
#
_entry.id   AF-A0A9R1XLZ1-F1
#
_cell.length_a   1.000
_cell.length_b   1.000
_cell.length_c   1.000
_cell.angle_alpha   90.00
_cell.angle_beta   90.00
_cell.angle_gamma   90.00
#
_symmetry.space_group_name_H-M   'P 1'
#
loop_
_entity.id
_entity.type
_entity.pdbx_description
1 polymer ?
#
loop_
_entity_poly.entity_id
_entity_poly.type
_entity_poly.pdbx_seq_one_letter_code
_entity_poly.pdbx_strand_id
1 'polypeptide(L)'
;MTYLREDRRGKLIEGAAVKITGRYNDLAADIVNTARKTETSLQRIRKGAQRRAGATSDVSDHNVSETDRICMQLFLDIQEYGRNLAGLGVEAAKIPAYGSLWQLVAPQDRQGEIRF
;
A
#
# COMPACT_ATOMS: atom_id res chain seq x y z
N MET A 1 -18.85 38.53 -3.54
CA MET A 1 -17.89 37.41 -3.73
C MET A 1 -18.56 36.14 -3.24
N THR A 2 -18.98 35.27 -4.16
CA THR A 2 -19.83 34.12 -3.84
C THR A 2 -18.96 32.99 -3.32
N TYR A 3 -18.74 32.95 -1.99
CA TYR A 3 -18.06 31.84 -1.34
C TYR A 3 -18.81 30.52 -1.62
N LEU A 4 -18.08 29.45 -1.87
CA LEU A 4 -18.63 28.11 -2.03
C LEU A 4 -19.40 27.76 -0.74
N ARG A 5 -20.71 27.52 -0.82
CA ARG A 5 -21.50 27.06 0.33
C ARG A 5 -20.84 25.82 0.94
N GLU A 6 -20.83 25.72 2.26
CA GLU A 6 -20.15 24.65 2.99
C GLU A 6 -20.55 23.25 2.52
N ASP A 7 -21.83 23.04 2.15
CA ASP A 7 -22.32 21.78 1.60
C ASP A 7 -21.60 21.38 0.31
N ARG A 8 -21.37 22.36 -0.58
CA ARG A 8 -20.70 22.12 -1.86
C ARG A 8 -19.21 21.87 -1.68
N ARG A 9 -18.61 22.52 -0.69
CA ARG A 9 -17.22 22.28 -0.30
C ARG A 9 -17.04 20.86 0.21
N GLY A 10 -17.92 20.40 1.12
CA GLY A 10 -17.90 19.03 1.65
C GLY A 10 -18.02 17.98 0.55
N LYS A 11 -19.01 18.12 -0.34
CA LYS A 11 -19.20 17.21 -1.48
C LYS A 11 -18.02 17.18 -2.43
N LEU A 12 -17.38 18.32 -2.67
CA LEU A 12 -16.20 18.41 -3.53
C LEU A 12 -15.02 17.67 -2.90
N ILE A 13 -14.78 17.89 -1.61
CA ILE A 13 -13.72 17.21 -0.84
C ILE A 13 -13.97 15.70 -0.83
N GLU A 14 -15.18 15.26 -0.51
CA GLU A 14 -15.54 13.84 -0.47
C GLU A 14 -15.38 13.18 -1.85
N GLY A 15 -15.91 13.81 -2.90
CA GLY A 15 -15.78 13.30 -4.27
C GLY A 15 -14.33 13.25 -4.76
N ALA A 16 -13.51 14.24 -4.39
CA ALA A 16 -12.08 14.23 -4.68
C ALA A 16 -11.35 13.12 -3.91
N ALA A 17 -11.60 12.99 -2.61
CA ALA A 17 -11.01 11.97 -1.76
C ALA A 17 -11.31 10.56 -2.27
N VAL A 18 -12.56 10.27 -2.68
CA VAL A 18 -12.92 8.97 -3.26
C VAL A 18 -12.12 8.67 -4.53
N LYS A 19 -12.04 9.64 -5.46
CA LYS A 19 -11.31 9.45 -6.73
C LYS A 19 -9.81 9.30 -6.54
N ILE A 20 -9.21 10.14 -5.69
CA ILE A 20 -7.77 10.10 -5.39
C ILE A 20 -7.42 8.79 -4.68
N THR A 21 -8.22 8.38 -3.70
CA THR A 21 -8.01 7.10 -2.98
C THR A 21 -8.13 5.90 -3.92
N GLY A 22 -9.09 5.91 -4.85
CA GLY A 22 -9.19 4.89 -5.88
C GLY A 22 -7.91 4.79 -6.71
N ARG A 23 -7.41 5.94 -7.21
CA ARG A 23 -6.17 5.97 -7.99
C ARG A 23 -4.95 5.54 -7.17
N TYR A 24 -4.87 5.92 -5.89
CA TYR A 24 -3.79 5.50 -5.02
C TYR A 24 -3.82 3.98 -4.80
N ASN A 25 -4.99 3.41 -4.54
CA ASN A 25 -5.16 1.95 -4.42
C ASN A 25 -4.65 1.22 -5.67
N ASP A 26 -5.05 1.67 -6.87
CA ASP A 26 -4.61 1.04 -8.13
C ASP A 26 -3.07 1.07 -8.27
N LEU A 27 -2.46 2.24 -8.04
CA LEU A 27 -1.01 2.40 -8.15
C LEU A 27 -0.25 1.57 -7.10
N ALA A 28 -0.73 1.55 -5.85
CA ALA A 28 -0.12 0.73 -4.80
C ALA A 28 -0.22 -0.76 -5.12
N ALA A 29 -1.38 -1.22 -5.63
CA ALA A 29 -1.56 -2.59 -6.07
C ALA A 29 -0.60 -2.97 -7.20
N ASP A 30 -0.42 -2.11 -8.20
CA ASP A 30 0.52 -2.33 -9.30
C ASP A 30 1.96 -2.44 -8.80
N ILE A 31 2.37 -1.56 -7.89
CA ILE A 31 3.72 -1.57 -7.29
C ILE A 31 3.95 -2.86 -6.51
N VAL A 32 3.06 -3.20 -5.57
CA VAL A 32 3.20 -4.39 -4.71
C VAL A 32 3.17 -5.68 -5.54
N ASN A 33 2.27 -5.78 -6.51
CA ASN A 33 2.19 -6.95 -7.39
C ASN A 33 3.44 -7.10 -8.26
N THR A 34 3.99 -5.99 -8.77
CA THR A 34 5.22 -6.01 -9.57
C THR A 34 6.42 -6.39 -8.72
N ALA A 35 6.52 -5.88 -7.49
CA ALA A 35 7.56 -6.26 -6.54
C ALA A 35 7.53 -7.76 -6.24
N ARG A 36 6.36 -8.32 -5.88
CA ARG A 36 6.17 -9.75 -5.61
C ARG A 36 6.57 -10.64 -6.79
N LYS A 37 6.13 -10.28 -8.01
CA LYS A 37 6.45 -11.03 -9.24
C LYS A 37 7.95 -10.99 -9.55
N THR A 38 8.57 -9.81 -9.40
CA THR A 38 10.01 -9.61 -9.62
C THR A 38 10.83 -10.43 -8.64
N GLU A 39 10.50 -10.35 -7.35
CA GLU A 39 11.19 -11.10 -6.30
C GLU A 39 11.07 -12.61 -6.50
N THR A 40 9.86 -13.11 -6.78
CA THR A 40 9.62 -14.54 -7.08
C THR A 40 10.46 -15.00 -8.28
N SER A 41 10.54 -14.18 -9.33
CA SER A 41 11.33 -14.48 -10.51
C SER A 41 12.83 -14.54 -10.21
N LEU A 42 13.35 -13.59 -9.44
CA LEU A 42 14.75 -13.56 -9.00
C LEU A 42 15.09 -14.76 -8.10
N GLN A 43 14.20 -15.12 -7.17
CA GLN A 43 14.38 -16.30 -6.33
C GLN A 43 14.48 -17.58 -7.16
N ARG A 44 13.64 -17.74 -8.19
CA ARG A 44 13.70 -18.89 -9.11
C ARG A 44 15.01 -18.92 -9.90
N ILE A 45 15.48 -17.78 -10.40
CA ILE A 45 16.77 -17.66 -11.10
C ILE A 45 17.93 -18.05 -10.17
N ARG A 46 17.95 -17.52 -8.93
CA ARG A 46 18.96 -17.84 -7.91
C ARG A 46 18.99 -19.33 -7.59
N LYS A 47 17.83 -19.95 -7.34
CA LYS A 47 17.72 -21.41 -7.12
C LYS A 47 18.21 -22.21 -8.31
N GLY A 48 17.91 -21.77 -9.54
CA GLY A 48 18.41 -22.42 -10.76
C GLY A 48 19.92 -22.32 -10.95
N ALA A 49 20.52 -21.19 -10.58
CA ALA A 49 21.97 -21.00 -10.61
C ALA A 49 22.69 -21.85 -9.54
N GLN A 50 22.16 -21.90 -8.31
CA GLN A 50 22.70 -22.74 -7.23
C GLN A 50 22.73 -24.22 -7.61
N ARG A 51 21.65 -24.74 -8.22
CA ARG A 51 21.59 -26.13 -8.70
C ARG A 51 22.66 -26.48 -9.74
N ARG A 52 23.10 -25.51 -10.56
CA ARG A 52 24.13 -25.72 -11.59
C ARG A 52 25.56 -25.58 -11.07
N ALA A 53 25.77 -24.77 -10.03
CA ALA A 53 27.10 -24.46 -9.52
C ALA A 53 27.61 -25.45 -8.45
N GLY A 54 26.82 -26.43 -8.03
CA GLY A 54 27.21 -27.45 -7.03
C GLY A 54 27.51 -26.91 -5.62
N ALA A 55 27.37 -25.60 -5.40
CA ALA A 55 27.70 -24.95 -4.14
C ALA A 55 26.44 -24.63 -3.33
N THR A 56 26.34 -25.19 -2.13
CA THR A 56 25.41 -24.77 -1.08
C THR A 56 25.94 -23.48 -0.47
N SER A 57 25.83 -22.37 -1.19
CA SER A 57 26.13 -21.07 -0.58
C SER A 57 24.94 -20.66 0.28
N ASP A 58 25.08 -20.94 1.56
CA ASP A 58 24.24 -20.50 2.66
C ASP A 58 24.47 -18.99 2.86
N VAL A 59 23.80 -18.17 2.05
CA VAL A 59 23.69 -16.73 2.28
C VAL A 59 22.21 -16.44 2.47
N SER A 60 21.68 -16.99 3.56
CA SER A 60 20.42 -16.59 4.17
C SER A 60 20.66 -15.35 5.02
N ASP A 61 20.96 -14.21 4.40
CA ASP A 61 21.14 -12.96 5.13
C ASP A 61 20.37 -11.83 4.44
N HIS A 62 19.05 -11.97 4.35
CA HIS A 62 18.11 -10.86 4.11
C HIS A 62 16.88 -11.08 5.01
N ASN A 63 16.98 -10.60 6.24
CA ASN A 63 15.96 -10.75 7.30
C ASN A 63 14.60 -10.09 6.99
N VAL A 64 14.43 -9.40 5.85
CA VAL A 64 13.16 -8.82 5.39
C VAL A 64 13.18 -8.79 3.85
N SER A 65 12.11 -9.24 3.19
CA SER A 65 11.99 -9.18 1.73
C SER A 65 11.93 -7.73 1.25
N GLU A 66 12.41 -7.47 0.02
CA GLU A 66 12.28 -6.13 -0.57
C GLU A 66 10.80 -5.74 -0.75
N THR A 67 9.95 -6.71 -1.07
CA THR A 67 8.49 -6.52 -1.11
C THR A 67 7.96 -6.10 0.27
N ASP A 68 8.44 -6.73 1.35
CA ASP A 68 8.00 -6.40 2.71
C ASP A 68 8.39 -4.97 3.10
N ARG A 69 9.59 -4.50 2.68
CA ARG A 69 10.00 -3.10 2.89
C ARG A 69 9.08 -2.12 2.16
N ILE A 70 8.71 -2.42 0.91
CA ILE A 70 7.78 -1.61 0.13
C ILE A 70 6.41 -1.55 0.82
N CYS A 71 5.87 -2.71 1.23
CA CYS A 71 4.60 -2.78 1.94
C CYS A 71 4.67 -1.99 3.25
N MET A 72 5.76 -2.09 4.01
CA MET A 72 5.92 -1.39 5.28
C MET A 72 5.97 0.14 5.09
N GLN A 73 6.67 0.63 4.05
CA GLN A 73 6.67 2.06 3.76
C GLN A 73 5.28 2.54 3.32
N LEU A 74 4.64 1.83 2.39
CA LEU A 74 3.28 2.17 1.96
C LEU A 74 2.31 2.13 3.14
N PHE A 75 2.47 1.21 4.08
CA PHE A 75 1.64 1.14 5.28
C PHE A 75 1.76 2.40 6.16
N LEU A 76 2.96 2.97 6.29
CA LEU A 76 3.16 4.24 6.99
C LEU A 76 2.54 5.41 6.22
N ASP A 77 2.75 5.43 4.90
CA ASP A 77 2.23 6.49 4.02
C ASP A 77 0.71 6.52 4.04
N ILE A 78 0.04 5.36 4.04
CA ILE A 78 -1.43 5.32 4.06
C ILE A 78 -2.00 5.71 5.41
N GLN A 79 -1.30 5.42 6.53
CA GLN A 79 -1.72 5.92 7.84
C GLN A 79 -1.69 7.44 7.88
N GLU A 80 -0.62 8.05 7.36
CA GLU A 80 -0.52 9.51 7.25
C GLU A 80 -1.56 10.08 6.29
N TYR A 81 -1.82 9.41 5.16
CA TYR A 81 -2.90 9.77 4.25
C TYR A 81 -4.26 9.74 4.95
N GLY A 82 -4.55 8.71 5.75
CA GLY A 82 -5.76 8.60 6.57
C GLY A 82 -5.91 9.75 7.58
N ARG A 83 -4.82 10.12 8.27
CA ARG A 83 -4.81 11.30 9.17
C ARG A 83 -5.08 12.61 8.41
N ASN A 84 -4.51 12.77 7.22
CA ASN A 84 -4.75 13.94 6.38
C ASN A 84 -6.20 14.01 5.87
N LEU A 85 -6.80 12.88 5.50
CA LEU A 85 -8.23 12.80 5.17
C LEU A 85 -9.10 13.21 6.37
N ALA A 86 -8.78 12.74 7.57
CA ALA A 86 -9.50 13.13 8.78
C ALA A 86 -9.39 14.64 9.06
N GLY A 87 -8.22 15.24 8.82
CA GLY A 87 -8.03 16.70 8.88
C GLY A 87 -8.89 17.49 7.88
N LEU A 88 -9.31 16.87 6.78
CA LEU A 88 -10.25 17.43 5.81
C LEU A 88 -11.72 17.09 6.10
N GLY A 89 -12.00 16.41 7.22
CA GLY A 89 -13.33 15.95 7.59
C GLY A 89 -13.81 14.71 6.83
N VAL A 90 -12.89 13.97 6.21
CA VAL A 90 -13.19 12.73 5.47
C VAL A 90 -12.81 11.52 6.30
N GLU A 91 -13.76 10.64 6.54
CA GLU A 91 -13.52 9.38 7.23
C GLU A 91 -13.01 8.32 6.25
N ALA A 92 -11.70 8.09 6.25
CA ALA A 92 -11.04 7.18 5.32
C ALA A 92 -11.64 5.76 5.32
N ALA A 93 -12.05 5.25 6.50
CA ALA A 93 -12.67 3.93 6.64
C ALA A 93 -14.00 3.78 5.87
N LYS A 94 -14.67 4.88 5.52
CA LYS A 94 -15.88 4.87 4.67
C LYS A 94 -15.58 4.77 3.18
N ILE A 95 -14.33 4.91 2.76
CA ILE A 95 -13.92 4.79 1.35
C ILE A 95 -13.49 3.34 1.09
N PRO A 96 -14.22 2.55 0.28
CA PRO A 96 -13.89 1.14 0.07
C PRO A 96 -12.47 0.91 -0.48
N ALA A 97 -12.01 1.78 -1.38
CA ALA A 97 -10.65 1.73 -1.92
C ALA A 97 -9.58 1.94 -0.84
N TYR A 98 -9.86 2.73 0.20
CA TYR A 98 -8.95 2.87 1.34
C TYR A 98 -8.85 1.56 2.12
N GLY A 99 -9.99 0.89 2.33
CA GLY A 99 -10.02 -0.45 2.94
C GLY A 99 -9.20 -1.47 2.15
N SER A 100 -9.36 -1.51 0.83
CA SER A 100 -8.54 -2.38 -0.04
C SER A 100 -7.05 -2.05 0.05
N LEU A 101 -6.70 -0.76 0.05
CA LEU A 101 -5.33 -0.28 0.20
C LEU A 101 -4.74 -0.70 1.56
N TRP A 102 -5.52 -0.59 2.64
CA TRP A 102 -5.13 -1.07 3.96
C TRP A 102 -4.83 -2.57 3.97
N GLN A 103 -5.74 -3.39 3.43
CA GLN A 103 -5.54 -4.84 3.35
C GLN A 103 -4.33 -5.24 2.51
N LEU A 104 -3.99 -4.45 1.50
CA LEU A 104 -2.87 -4.72 0.61
C LEU A 104 -1.50 -4.60 1.32
N VAL A 105 -1.34 -3.59 2.18
CA VAL A 105 -0.03 -3.18 2.71
C VAL A 105 0.11 -3.36 4.22
N ALA A 106 -0.99 -3.46 4.96
CA ALA A 106 -0.93 -3.64 6.41
C ALA A 106 -0.33 -5.00 6.78
N PRO A 107 0.50 -5.05 7.83
CA PRO A 107 0.91 -6.30 8.46
C PRO A 107 -0.30 -7.15 8.87
N GLN A 108 -0.15 -8.48 8.87
CA GLN A 108 -1.25 -9.42 9.12
C GLN A 108 -1.99 -9.16 10.44
N ASP A 109 -1.26 -8.81 11.49
CA ASP A 109 -1.80 -8.48 12.82
C ASP A 109 -2.57 -7.15 12.86
N ARG A 110 -2.44 -6.30 11.84
CA ARG A 110 -3.09 -4.98 11.74
C ARG A 110 -4.11 -4.89 10.61
N GLN A 111 -4.32 -5.97 9.84
CA GLN A 111 -5.32 -5.99 8.76
C GLN A 111 -6.76 -5.93 9.28
N GLY A 112 -7.04 -6.47 10.46
CA GLY A 112 -8.41 -6.57 11.00
C GLY A 112 -9.04 -5.24 11.40
N GLU A 113 -8.24 -4.17 11.55
CA GLU A 113 -8.73 -2.89 12.03
C GLU A 113 -7.95 -1.72 11.43
N ILE A 114 -8.68 -0.73 10.90
CA ILE A 114 -8.08 0.49 10.37
C ILE A 114 -7.82 1.44 11.54
N ARG A 115 -6.53 1.63 11.88
CA ARG A 115 -6.07 2.55 12.93
C ARG A 115 -4.89 3.38 12.45
N PHE A 116 -5.06 4.69 12.40
CA PHE A 116 -4.01 5.64 12.00
C PHE A 116 -3.19 6.13 13.19
#